data_AF-T0YZM1-F1
#
_entry.id   AF-T0YZM1-F1
#
_cell.length_a   1.000
_cell.length_b   1.000
_cell.length_c   1.000
_cell.angle_alpha   90.00
_cell.angle_beta   90.00
_cell.angle_gamma   90.00
#
_symmetry.space_group_name_H-M   'P 1'
#
loop_
_entity.id
_entity.type
_entity.pdbx_description
1 polymer ?
#
loop_
_entity_poly.entity_id
_entity_poly.type
_entity_poly.pdbx_seq_one_letter_code
_entity_poly.pdbx_strand_id
1 'polypeptide(L)'
;RRDRQPRRRNPGNFTGSGYIGSGVEVQSVTRAYSAQLTQQVRTSQSSYSSYNTLATQAQQIDNMLSDSTTGLSASLQNFVNALQSVSTSPTSTSARQALISQGQSLAQQLNSYDTQIGQYGSQLESQITSDVSQINTLATNIANLNQQIAAASANGQTPNQLLDQRGTLIDQLSQYISVQTVPQANGSTDVYIGSGQALVSGGVAQQLTTIPGSYNPTQLDVGIKSANGVTNLTGEMSGGELGGLLSARS
;
A
#
# COMPACT_ATOMS: atom_id res chain seq x y z
N ARG A 1 -39.23 22.46 -23.02
CA ARG A 1 -38.70 21.25 -22.33
C ARG A 1 -37.90 21.67 -21.10
N ARG A 2 -38.59 21.90 -19.97
CA ARG A 2 -38.03 22.07 -18.61
C ARG A 2 -39.15 21.71 -17.64
N ASP A 3 -39.39 20.42 -17.43
CA ASP A 3 -40.33 19.97 -16.40
C ASP A 3 -39.55 19.61 -15.14
N ARG A 4 -39.58 20.54 -14.18
CA ARG A 4 -39.21 20.29 -12.79
C ARG A 4 -40.30 19.39 -12.20
N GLN A 5 -39.97 18.13 -11.90
CA GLN A 5 -40.85 17.31 -11.07
C GLN A 5 -40.93 17.93 -9.66
N PRO A 6 -42.15 18.08 -9.09
CA PRO A 6 -42.31 18.57 -7.73
C PRO A 6 -41.83 17.50 -6.74
N ARG A 7 -40.89 17.88 -5.86
CA ARG A 7 -40.52 17.08 -4.68
C ARG A 7 -41.77 16.90 -3.81
N ARG A 8 -42.29 15.68 -3.76
CA ARG A 8 -43.33 15.30 -2.80
C ARG A 8 -42.76 15.42 -1.38
N ARG A 9 -43.16 16.47 -0.67
CA ARG A 9 -43.03 16.53 0.79
C ARG A 9 -44.15 15.69 1.37
N ASN A 10 -43.79 14.69 2.17
CA ASN A 10 -44.76 13.94 2.96
C ASN A 10 -45.22 14.87 4.11
N PRO A 11 -46.52 15.22 4.24
CA PRO A 11 -46.96 16.04 5.34
C PRO A 11 -46.92 15.22 6.63
N GLY A 12 -46.22 15.73 7.65
CA GLY A 12 -46.28 15.19 9.00
C GLY A 12 -47.71 15.26 9.52
N ASN A 13 -48.22 14.14 10.02
CA ASN A 13 -49.56 14.08 10.60
C ASN A 13 -49.59 14.88 11.91
N PHE A 14 -50.49 15.86 11.95
CA PHE A 14 -50.72 16.71 13.12
C PHE A 14 -51.65 15.98 14.10
N THR A 15 -51.14 15.55 15.24
CA THR A 15 -51.96 15.22 16.41
C THR A 15 -51.71 16.30 17.46
N GLY A 16 -52.77 16.70 18.17
CA GLY A 16 -52.83 17.88 19.04
C GLY A 16 -51.95 17.86 20.30
N SER A 17 -50.80 17.18 20.29
CA SER A 17 -49.78 17.25 21.34
C SER A 17 -48.39 16.97 20.74
N GLY A 18 -47.86 17.93 19.97
CA GLY A 18 -46.45 18.01 19.60
C GLY A 18 -45.97 17.19 18.39
N TYR A 19 -45.09 17.80 17.60
CA TYR A 19 -44.33 17.13 16.54
C TYR A 19 -43.30 16.17 17.14
N ILE A 20 -43.40 14.87 16.87
CA ILE A 20 -42.29 13.91 17.06
C ILE A 20 -41.97 13.32 15.70
N GLY A 21 -40.85 13.76 15.12
CA GLY A 21 -40.43 13.34 13.78
C GLY A 21 -39.18 14.07 13.28
N SER A 22 -38.08 13.93 14.01
CA SER A 22 -36.74 14.41 13.62
C SER A 22 -35.58 13.60 14.20
N GLY A 23 -35.81 12.79 15.24
CA GLY A 23 -34.74 12.01 15.90
C GLY A 23 -34.11 10.90 15.03
N VAL A 24 -34.90 10.19 14.24
CA VAL A 24 -34.42 9.07 13.40
C VAL A 24 -33.66 9.58 12.18
N GLU A 25 -34.12 10.68 11.58
CA GLU A 25 -33.46 11.32 10.44
C GLU A 25 -32.12 11.92 10.86
N VAL A 26 -32.07 12.64 11.99
CA VAL A 26 -30.82 13.21 12.54
C VAL A 26 -29.82 12.10 12.89
N GLN A 27 -30.24 10.99 13.51
CA GLN A 27 -29.33 9.89 13.85
C GLN A 27 -28.76 9.19 12.60
N SER A 28 -29.56 9.05 11.53
CA SER A 28 -29.09 8.47 10.26
C SER A 28 -28.06 9.36 9.54
N VAL A 29 -28.28 10.68 9.54
CA VAL A 29 -27.37 11.67 8.95
C VAL A 29 -26.04 11.72 9.70
N THR A 30 -26.07 11.72 11.04
CA THR A 30 -24.84 11.71 11.85
C THR A 30 -24.02 10.44 11.63
N ARG A 31 -24.66 9.26 11.56
CA ARG A 31 -23.96 7.99 11.29
C ARG A 31 -23.35 7.92 9.90
N ALA A 32 -24.08 8.40 8.88
CA ALA A 32 -23.55 8.50 7.54
C ALA A 32 -22.29 9.37 7.57
N TYR A 33 -22.40 10.60 8.08
CA TYR A 33 -21.30 11.56 8.16
C TYR A 33 -20.05 10.99 8.87
N SER A 34 -20.25 10.31 10.00
CA SER A 34 -19.17 9.64 10.71
C SER A 34 -18.49 8.56 9.87
N ALA A 35 -19.25 7.76 9.10
CA ALA A 35 -18.67 6.74 8.23
C ALA A 35 -17.85 7.36 7.09
N GLN A 36 -18.28 8.50 6.53
CA GLN A 36 -17.48 9.21 5.53
C GLN A 36 -16.20 9.78 6.12
N LEU A 37 -16.24 10.35 7.33
CA LEU A 37 -15.05 10.82 8.05
C LEU A 37 -14.06 9.67 8.30
N THR A 38 -14.54 8.53 8.79
CA THR A 38 -13.69 7.34 8.99
C THR A 38 -13.05 6.88 7.68
N GLN A 39 -13.81 6.85 6.58
CA GLN A 39 -13.28 6.50 5.27
C GLN A 39 -12.23 7.51 4.77
N GLN A 40 -12.44 8.81 5.02
CA GLN A 40 -11.45 9.84 4.71
C GLN A 40 -10.15 9.66 5.52
N VAL A 41 -10.26 9.36 6.81
CA VAL A 41 -9.10 9.06 7.67
C VAL A 41 -8.31 7.87 7.13
N ARG A 42 -8.98 6.77 6.77
CA ARG A 42 -8.34 5.59 6.19
C ARG A 42 -7.65 5.88 4.86
N THR A 43 -8.29 6.67 4.01
CA THR A 43 -7.72 7.07 2.71
C THR A 43 -6.47 7.91 2.90
N SER A 44 -6.51 8.88 3.82
CA SER A 44 -5.35 9.72 4.17
C SER A 44 -4.24 8.90 4.82
N GLN A 45 -4.57 7.97 5.73
CA GLN A 45 -3.61 7.07 6.36
C GLN A 45 -2.91 6.20 5.32
N SER A 46 -3.68 5.61 4.41
CA SER A 46 -3.15 4.80 3.31
C SER A 46 -2.21 5.61 2.41
N SER A 47 -2.61 6.82 2.05
CA SER A 47 -1.77 7.72 1.24
C SER A 47 -0.47 8.09 1.98
N TYR A 48 -0.57 8.44 3.26
CA TYR A 48 0.58 8.73 4.11
C TYR A 48 1.53 7.55 4.19
N SER A 49 1.03 6.35 4.49
CA SER A 49 1.84 5.13 4.55
C SER A 49 2.58 4.89 3.25
N SER A 50 1.92 5.06 2.09
CA SER A 50 2.55 4.90 0.78
C SER A 50 3.70 5.89 0.54
N TYR A 51 3.47 7.18 0.77
CA TYR A 51 4.51 8.20 0.60
C TYR A 51 5.65 8.06 1.61
N ASN A 52 5.33 7.70 2.85
CA ASN A 52 6.33 7.47 3.87
C ASN A 52 7.22 6.27 3.53
N THR A 53 6.63 5.19 3.04
CA THR A 53 7.38 4.03 2.53
C THR A 53 8.27 4.42 1.37
N LEU A 54 7.74 5.15 0.36
CA LEU A 54 8.53 5.62 -0.77
C LEU A 54 9.70 6.50 -0.33
N ALA A 55 9.47 7.46 0.57
CA ALA A 55 10.51 8.33 1.11
C ALA A 55 11.57 7.53 1.88
N THR A 56 11.15 6.54 2.68
CA THR A 56 12.05 5.65 3.41
C THR A 56 12.94 4.86 2.44
N GLN A 57 12.35 4.30 1.38
CA GLN A 57 13.11 3.55 0.38
C GLN A 57 14.08 4.44 -0.40
N ALA A 58 13.64 5.64 -0.81
CA ALA A 58 14.50 6.63 -1.46
C ALA A 58 15.68 7.03 -0.57
N GLN A 59 15.45 7.20 0.74
CA GLN A 59 16.51 7.52 1.70
C GLN A 59 17.52 6.38 1.86
N GLN A 60 17.10 5.10 1.79
CA GLN A 60 18.03 3.97 1.81
C GLN A 60 18.97 4.00 0.59
N ILE A 61 18.43 4.27 -0.59
CA ILE A 61 19.21 4.43 -1.82
C ILE A 61 20.16 5.62 -1.70
N ASP A 62 19.66 6.77 -1.22
CA ASP A 62 20.49 7.97 -1.03
C ASP A 62 21.65 7.72 -0.07
N ASN A 63 21.40 7.09 1.08
CA ASN A 63 22.44 6.74 2.05
C ASN A 63 23.50 5.80 1.46
N MET A 64 23.08 4.85 0.62
CA MET A 64 24.01 3.94 -0.06
C MET A 64 24.91 4.70 -1.05
N LEU A 65 24.39 5.72 -1.73
CA LEU A 65 25.12 6.48 -2.76
C LEU A 65 25.90 7.70 -2.20
N SER A 66 25.54 8.20 -1.02
CA SER A 66 26.02 9.48 -0.47
C SER A 66 27.35 9.42 0.30
N ASP A 67 28.11 8.31 0.26
CA ASP A 67 29.45 8.29 0.86
C ASP A 67 30.40 9.20 0.05
N SER A 68 30.68 10.39 0.57
CA SER A 68 31.49 11.41 -0.10
C SER A 68 33.00 11.14 -0.04
N THR A 69 33.45 10.22 0.81
CA THR A 69 34.88 9.95 1.05
C THR A 69 35.36 8.65 0.39
N THR A 70 34.49 7.64 0.28
CA THR A 70 34.79 6.39 -0.42
C THR A 70 33.83 6.06 -1.56
N GLY A 71 32.83 6.91 -1.79
CA GLY A 71 31.82 6.64 -2.81
C GLY A 71 32.28 6.88 -4.25
N LEU A 72 31.37 6.57 -5.16
CA LEU A 72 31.62 6.47 -6.60
C LEU A 72 32.31 7.71 -7.18
N SER A 73 31.92 8.90 -6.74
CA SER A 73 32.47 10.18 -7.20
C SER A 73 33.98 10.29 -6.91
N ALA A 74 34.42 9.88 -5.73
CA ALA A 74 35.84 9.89 -5.37
C ALA A 74 36.63 8.85 -6.18
N SER A 75 36.10 7.63 -6.32
CA SER A 75 36.73 6.58 -7.14
C SER A 75 36.86 6.99 -8.61
N LEU A 76 35.85 7.66 -9.16
CA LEU A 76 35.86 8.18 -10.53
C LEU A 76 36.88 9.32 -10.68
N GLN A 77 36.92 10.26 -9.74
CA GLN A 77 37.89 11.36 -9.77
C GLN A 77 39.32 10.83 -9.73
N ASN A 78 39.60 9.84 -8.87
CA ASN A 78 40.91 9.21 -8.81
C ASN A 78 41.27 8.51 -10.13
N PHE A 79 40.31 7.83 -10.78
CA PHE A 79 40.52 7.22 -12.09
C PHE A 79 40.86 8.25 -13.17
N VAL A 80 40.11 9.35 -13.23
CA VAL A 80 40.38 10.45 -14.16
C VAL A 80 41.75 11.09 -13.90
N ASN A 81 42.14 11.27 -12.63
CA ASN A 81 43.46 11.79 -12.27
C ASN A 81 44.59 10.85 -12.73
N ALA A 82 44.42 9.53 -12.58
CA ALA A 82 45.38 8.54 -13.04
C ALA A 82 45.45 8.52 -14.58
N LEU A 83 44.32 8.67 -15.26
CA LEU A 83 44.25 8.77 -16.73
C LEU A 83 44.97 10.03 -17.23
N GLN A 84 44.76 11.17 -16.58
CA GLN A 84 45.46 12.42 -16.88
C GLN A 84 46.98 12.26 -16.72
N SER A 85 47.42 11.55 -15.68
CA SER A 85 48.84 11.28 -15.42
C SER A 85 49.48 10.42 -16.51
N VAL A 86 48.75 9.44 -17.06
CA VAL A 86 49.20 8.66 -18.22
C VAL A 86 49.23 9.53 -19.48
N SER A 87 48.25 10.41 -19.67
CA SER A 87 48.21 11.31 -20.83
C SER A 87 49.38 12.31 -20.85
N THR A 88 49.84 12.78 -19.69
CA THR A 88 50.99 13.71 -19.61
C THR A 88 52.34 12.99 -19.65
N SER A 89 52.39 11.69 -19.31
CA SER A 89 53.62 10.88 -19.27
C SER A 89 53.39 9.46 -19.79
N PRO A 90 53.13 9.27 -21.10
CA PRO A 90 52.66 8.00 -21.65
C PRO A 90 53.71 6.88 -21.62
N THR A 91 55.00 7.18 -21.53
CA THR A 91 56.09 6.19 -21.44
C THR A 91 56.39 5.74 -20.00
N SER A 92 55.79 6.39 -18.99
CA SER A 92 55.98 6.04 -17.58
C SER A 92 55.25 4.75 -17.23
N THR A 93 56.01 3.69 -16.92
CA THR A 93 55.47 2.41 -16.45
C THR A 93 54.72 2.58 -15.12
N SER A 94 55.24 3.40 -14.20
CA SER A 94 54.59 3.69 -12.93
C SER A 94 53.22 4.37 -13.10
N ALA A 95 53.10 5.33 -14.03
CA ALA A 95 51.83 6.01 -14.30
C ALA A 95 50.79 5.03 -14.89
N ARG A 96 51.21 4.16 -15.82
CA ARG A 96 50.33 3.12 -16.39
C ARG A 96 49.86 2.13 -15.33
N GLN A 97 50.75 1.70 -14.43
CA GLN A 97 50.39 0.79 -13.34
C GLN A 97 49.40 1.43 -12.37
N ALA A 98 49.57 2.72 -12.05
CA ALA A 98 48.63 3.47 -11.22
C ALA A 98 47.23 3.56 -11.87
N LEU A 99 47.15 3.81 -13.20
CA LEU A 99 45.88 3.80 -13.93
C LEU A 99 45.18 2.44 -13.88
N ILE A 100 45.91 1.34 -14.09
CA ILE A 100 45.35 -0.01 -14.00
C ILE A 100 44.79 -0.27 -12.60
N SER A 101 45.58 0.04 -11.56
CA SER A 101 45.16 -0.11 -10.16
C SER A 101 43.88 0.68 -9.86
N GLN A 102 43.82 1.93 -10.29
CA GLN A 102 42.66 2.77 -10.05
C GLN A 102 41.43 2.33 -10.86
N GLY A 103 41.64 1.81 -12.07
CA GLY A 103 40.58 1.19 -12.87
C GLY A 103 40.01 -0.06 -12.20
N GLN A 104 40.87 -0.91 -11.61
CA GLN A 104 40.44 -2.07 -10.84
C GLN A 104 39.64 -1.65 -9.60
N SER A 105 40.08 -0.64 -8.86
CA SER A 105 39.34 -0.12 -7.70
C SER A 105 37.97 0.45 -8.10
N LEU A 106 37.87 1.21 -9.19
CA LEU A 106 36.60 1.72 -9.69
C LEU A 106 35.65 0.58 -10.10
N ALA A 107 36.16 -0.43 -10.81
CA ALA A 107 35.37 -1.60 -11.21
C ALA A 107 34.87 -2.38 -9.98
N GLN A 108 35.71 -2.59 -8.97
CA GLN A 108 35.32 -3.24 -7.72
C GLN A 108 34.21 -2.47 -7.00
N GLN A 109 34.33 -1.13 -6.93
CA GLN A 109 33.31 -0.29 -6.32
C GLN A 109 31.97 -0.36 -7.06
N LEU A 110 31.98 -0.32 -8.39
CA LEU A 110 30.77 -0.46 -9.20
C LEU A 110 30.09 -1.81 -8.99
N ASN A 111 30.86 -2.91 -8.96
CA ASN A 111 30.32 -4.25 -8.69
C ASN A 111 29.74 -4.37 -7.26
N SER A 112 30.36 -3.70 -6.28
CA SER A 112 29.85 -3.64 -4.91
C SER A 112 28.49 -2.94 -4.86
N TYR A 113 28.34 -1.79 -5.53
CA TYR A 113 27.06 -1.09 -5.63
C TYR A 113 25.98 -1.91 -6.34
N ASP A 114 26.32 -2.54 -7.47
CA ASP A 114 25.40 -3.43 -8.18
C ASP A 114 24.88 -4.56 -7.27
N THR A 115 25.79 -5.19 -6.52
CA THR A 115 25.44 -6.23 -5.55
C THR A 115 24.53 -5.70 -4.44
N GLN A 116 24.82 -4.53 -3.88
CA GLN A 116 24.01 -3.92 -2.82
C GLN A 116 22.62 -3.52 -3.32
N ILE A 117 22.52 -2.94 -4.51
CA ILE A 117 21.24 -2.61 -5.16
C ILE A 117 20.42 -3.89 -5.40
N GLY A 118 21.04 -4.95 -5.90
CA GLY A 118 20.36 -6.23 -6.12
C GLY A 118 19.86 -6.88 -4.82
N GLN A 119 20.67 -6.84 -3.76
CA GLN A 119 20.25 -7.31 -2.43
C GLN A 119 19.09 -6.49 -1.88
N TYR A 120 19.16 -5.16 -2.02
CA TYR A 120 18.10 -4.27 -1.59
C TYR A 120 16.79 -4.51 -2.36
N GLY A 121 16.86 -4.69 -3.68
CA GLY A 121 15.71 -5.12 -4.49
C GLY A 121 15.08 -6.42 -3.96
N SER A 122 15.90 -7.42 -3.63
CA SER A 122 15.42 -8.69 -3.05
C SER A 122 14.76 -8.52 -1.68
N GLN A 123 15.21 -7.55 -0.88
CA GLN A 123 14.58 -7.21 0.40
C GLN A 123 13.20 -6.57 0.18
N LEU A 124 13.05 -5.67 -0.80
CA LEU A 124 11.75 -5.09 -1.15
C LEU A 124 10.74 -6.16 -1.57
N GLU A 125 11.15 -7.14 -2.37
CA GLU A 125 10.30 -8.26 -2.80
C GLU A 125 9.89 -9.17 -1.63
N SER A 126 10.79 -9.35 -0.65
CA SER A 126 10.48 -10.06 0.59
C SER A 126 9.46 -9.29 1.44
N GLN A 127 9.61 -7.96 1.52
CA GLN A 127 8.65 -7.10 2.22
C GLN A 127 7.27 -7.13 1.55
N ILE A 128 7.20 -7.06 0.22
CA ILE A 128 5.94 -7.22 -0.54
C ILE A 128 5.25 -8.53 -0.19
N THR A 129 6.00 -9.64 -0.12
CA THR A 129 5.45 -10.95 0.27
C THR A 129 4.92 -10.94 1.70
N SER A 130 5.64 -10.31 2.63
CA SER A 130 5.21 -10.14 4.03
C SER A 130 3.93 -9.32 4.13
N ASP A 131 3.85 -8.19 3.44
CA ASP A 131 2.68 -7.31 3.41
C ASP A 131 1.45 -8.04 2.87
N VAL A 132 1.60 -8.81 1.78
CA VAL A 132 0.53 -9.65 1.22
C VAL A 132 0.04 -10.68 2.25
N SER A 133 0.94 -11.32 3.00
CA SER A 133 0.58 -12.25 4.07
C SER A 133 -0.17 -11.56 5.21
N GLN A 134 0.27 -10.36 5.60
CA GLN A 134 -0.37 -9.57 6.64
C GLN A 134 -1.77 -9.10 6.22
N ILE A 135 -1.93 -8.65 4.98
CA ILE A 135 -3.23 -8.29 4.39
C ILE A 135 -4.19 -9.49 4.43
N ASN A 136 -3.73 -10.68 4.04
CA ASN A 136 -4.54 -11.90 4.09
C ASN A 136 -4.99 -12.26 5.51
N THR A 137 -4.10 -12.09 6.49
CA THR A 137 -4.41 -12.33 7.90
C THR A 137 -5.47 -11.36 8.41
N LEU A 138 -5.31 -10.06 8.13
CA LEU A 138 -6.28 -9.02 8.48
C LEU A 138 -7.63 -9.26 7.81
N ALA A 139 -7.65 -9.57 6.51
CA ALA A 139 -8.87 -9.87 5.76
C ALA A 139 -9.63 -11.08 6.35
N THR A 140 -8.91 -12.15 6.70
CA THR A 140 -9.50 -13.34 7.33
C THR A 140 -10.11 -13.01 8.70
N ASN A 141 -9.42 -12.22 9.51
CA ASN A 141 -9.93 -11.80 10.82
C ASN A 141 -11.16 -10.89 10.69
N ILE A 142 -11.18 -9.97 9.72
CA ILE A 142 -12.35 -9.13 9.42
C ILE A 142 -13.54 -9.99 8.99
N ALA A 143 -13.32 -10.99 8.13
CA ALA A 143 -14.37 -11.92 7.70
C ALA A 143 -14.95 -12.73 8.88
N ASN A 144 -14.09 -13.22 9.79
CA ASN A 144 -14.52 -13.92 11.00
C ASN A 144 -15.36 -13.02 11.91
N LEU A 145 -14.94 -11.76 12.11
CA LEU A 145 -15.72 -10.78 12.88
C LEU A 145 -17.05 -10.47 12.21
N ASN A 146 -17.09 -10.36 10.88
CA ASN A 146 -18.34 -10.16 10.14
C ASN A 146 -19.33 -11.31 10.37
N GLN A 147 -18.86 -12.57 10.42
CA GLN A 147 -19.74 -13.71 10.75
C GLN A 147 -20.31 -13.60 12.17
N GLN A 148 -19.48 -13.28 13.16
CA GLN A 148 -19.91 -13.12 14.55
C GLN A 148 -20.89 -11.95 14.72
N ILE A 149 -20.62 -10.82 14.05
CA ILE A 149 -21.50 -9.64 14.05
C ILE A 149 -22.84 -9.97 13.42
N ALA A 150 -22.85 -10.65 12.27
CA ALA A 150 -24.09 -11.03 11.60
C ALA A 150 -24.93 -11.98 12.47
N ALA A 151 -24.29 -12.95 13.14
CA ALA A 151 -24.96 -13.85 14.07
C ALA A 151 -25.55 -13.13 15.30
N ALA A 152 -24.79 -12.22 15.92
CA ALA A 152 -25.27 -11.44 17.05
C ALA A 152 -26.42 -10.49 16.65
N SER A 153 -26.31 -9.85 15.48
CA SER A 153 -27.34 -8.95 14.94
C SER A 153 -28.64 -9.70 14.61
N ALA A 154 -28.54 -10.93 14.10
CA ALA A 154 -29.69 -11.80 13.87
C ALA A 154 -30.42 -12.17 15.17
N ASN A 155 -29.71 -12.22 16.30
CA ASN A 155 -30.27 -12.41 17.64
C ASN A 155 -30.77 -11.10 18.29
N GLY A 156 -30.83 -10.00 17.55
CA GLY A 156 -31.27 -8.68 18.04
C GLY A 156 -30.28 -7.98 18.97
N GLN A 157 -29.04 -8.47 19.06
CA GLN A 157 -27.98 -7.85 19.86
C GLN A 157 -27.19 -6.85 19.01
N THR A 158 -26.72 -5.77 19.63
CA THR A 158 -25.77 -4.84 19.00
C THR A 158 -24.37 -5.13 19.56
N PRO A 159 -23.51 -5.87 18.85
CA PRO A 159 -22.22 -6.31 19.37
C PRO A 159 -21.15 -5.21 19.26
N ASN A 160 -21.28 -4.14 20.04
CA ASN A 160 -20.40 -2.96 19.96
C ASN A 160 -18.91 -3.31 20.01
N GLN A 161 -18.50 -4.22 20.90
CA GLN A 161 -17.11 -4.65 21.01
C GLN A 161 -16.57 -5.30 19.72
N LEU A 162 -17.38 -6.11 19.02
CA LEU A 162 -16.99 -6.73 17.76
C LEU A 162 -16.92 -5.69 16.62
N LEU A 163 -17.83 -4.71 16.64
CA LEU A 163 -17.82 -3.60 15.68
C LEU A 163 -16.55 -2.77 15.83
N ASP A 164 -16.14 -2.47 17.07
CA ASP A 164 -14.92 -1.72 17.37
C ASP A 164 -13.67 -2.50 16.95
N GLN A 165 -13.58 -3.79 17.30
CA GLN A 165 -12.47 -4.66 16.87
C GLN A 165 -12.34 -4.72 15.35
N ARG A 166 -13.47 -4.87 14.64
CA ARG A 166 -13.47 -4.85 13.16
C ARG A 166 -12.98 -3.51 12.63
N GLY A 167 -13.42 -2.41 13.24
CA GLY A 167 -12.96 -1.06 12.91
C GLY A 167 -11.44 -0.95 12.98
N THR A 168 -10.85 -1.38 14.10
CA THR A 168 -9.39 -1.39 14.29
C THR A 168 -8.66 -2.24 13.24
N LEU A 169 -9.17 -3.43 12.91
CA LEU A 169 -8.54 -4.27 11.89
C LEU A 169 -8.60 -3.65 10.50
N ILE A 170 -9.68 -2.95 10.16
CA ILE A 170 -9.77 -2.22 8.88
C ILE A 170 -8.81 -1.02 8.90
N ASP A 171 -8.66 -0.33 10.03
CA ASP A 171 -7.72 0.78 10.15
C ASP A 171 -6.27 0.28 9.99
N GLN A 172 -5.92 -0.86 10.59
CA GLN A 172 -4.64 -1.54 10.37
C GLN A 172 -4.46 -1.94 8.90
N LEU A 173 -5.48 -2.53 8.28
CA LEU A 173 -5.44 -2.91 6.87
C LEU A 173 -5.19 -1.69 5.96
N SER A 174 -5.77 -0.53 6.29
CA SER A 174 -5.58 0.71 5.54
C SER A 174 -4.13 1.22 5.52
N GLN A 175 -3.30 0.79 6.48
CA GLN A 175 -1.86 1.10 6.50
C GLN A 175 -1.09 0.32 5.45
N TYR A 176 -1.54 -0.89 5.10
CA TYR A 176 -0.89 -1.77 4.12
C TYR A 176 -1.41 -1.53 2.70
N ILE A 177 -2.69 -1.22 2.54
CA ILE A 177 -3.31 -1.02 1.22
C ILE A 177 -4.50 -0.06 1.30
N SER A 178 -4.80 0.67 0.22
CA SER A 178 -6.03 1.46 0.14
C SER A 178 -7.26 0.57 0.13
N VAL A 179 -8.21 0.87 1.03
CA VAL A 179 -9.45 0.11 1.21
C VAL A 179 -10.67 1.01 1.13
N GLN A 180 -11.75 0.49 0.56
CA GLN A 180 -13.09 1.06 0.65
C GLN A 180 -14.01 0.09 1.37
N THR A 181 -14.82 0.61 2.30
CA THR A 181 -15.75 -0.21 3.07
C THR A 181 -17.20 0.08 2.74
N VAL A 182 -18.01 -0.96 2.58
CA VAL A 182 -19.45 -0.86 2.35
C VAL A 182 -20.20 -1.64 3.43
N PRO A 183 -20.94 -0.96 4.33
CA PRO A 183 -21.73 -1.63 5.36
C PRO A 183 -22.95 -2.34 4.75
N GLN A 184 -23.29 -3.51 5.31
CA GLN A 184 -24.41 -4.34 4.89
C GLN A 184 -25.56 -4.32 5.91
N ALA A 185 -26.77 -4.65 5.45
CA ALA A 185 -27.98 -4.61 6.29
C ALA A 185 -27.94 -5.58 7.49
N ASN A 186 -27.17 -6.67 7.39
CA ASN A 186 -26.97 -7.65 8.46
C ASN A 186 -25.87 -7.25 9.46
N GLY A 187 -25.35 -6.01 9.38
CA GLY A 187 -24.28 -5.51 10.24
C GLY A 187 -22.86 -5.86 9.79
N SER A 188 -22.69 -6.75 8.80
CA SER A 188 -21.38 -7.02 8.20
C SER A 188 -20.87 -5.84 7.38
N THR A 189 -19.61 -5.86 6.97
CA THR A 189 -19.00 -4.82 6.14
C THR A 189 -18.12 -5.45 5.09
N ASP A 190 -18.41 -5.16 3.83
CA ASP A 190 -17.57 -5.57 2.72
C ASP A 190 -16.38 -4.63 2.61
N VAL A 191 -15.23 -5.19 2.23
CA VAL A 191 -13.97 -4.47 2.07
C VAL A 191 -13.48 -4.68 0.64
N TYR A 192 -13.26 -3.58 -0.05
CA TYR A 192 -12.77 -3.54 -1.43
C TYR A 192 -11.39 -2.90 -1.48
N ILE A 193 -10.55 -3.37 -2.40
CA ILE A 193 -9.20 -2.86 -2.67
C ILE A 193 -9.07 -2.47 -4.14
N GLY A 194 -8.09 -1.59 -4.43
CA GLY A 194 -7.81 -1.10 -5.77
C GLY A 194 -9.02 -0.45 -6.45
N SER A 195 -9.28 -0.80 -7.71
CA SER A 195 -10.42 -0.29 -8.49
C SER A 195 -11.78 -0.91 -8.15
N GLY A 196 -11.88 -1.69 -7.07
CA GLY A 196 -13.14 -2.29 -6.61
C GLY A 196 -13.12 -3.81 -6.49
N GLN A 197 -11.94 -4.42 -6.38
CA GLN A 197 -11.85 -5.85 -6.11
C GLN A 197 -12.28 -6.15 -4.68
N ALA A 198 -13.26 -7.03 -4.50
CA ALA A 198 -13.68 -7.46 -3.17
C ALA A 198 -12.58 -8.30 -2.52
N LEU A 199 -12.08 -7.85 -1.37
CA LEU A 199 -11.16 -8.58 -0.51
C LEU A 199 -11.91 -9.32 0.60
N VAL A 200 -12.92 -8.68 1.19
CA VAL A 200 -13.84 -9.32 2.15
C VAL A 200 -15.26 -9.07 1.68
N SER A 201 -16.04 -10.14 1.55
CA SER A 201 -17.48 -10.07 1.27
C SER A 201 -18.24 -10.86 2.33
N GLY A 202 -19.00 -10.15 3.16
CA GLY A 202 -19.65 -10.71 4.33
C GLY A 202 -18.65 -11.50 5.19
N GLY A 203 -18.90 -12.80 5.32
CA GLY A 203 -18.07 -13.72 6.11
C GLY A 203 -16.94 -14.41 5.34
N VAL A 204 -16.61 -13.99 4.12
CA VAL A 204 -15.60 -14.65 3.27
C VAL A 204 -14.48 -13.66 2.92
N ALA A 205 -13.24 -14.07 3.16
CA ALA A 205 -12.05 -13.35 2.73
C ALA A 205 -11.44 -14.00 1.47
N GLN A 206 -11.10 -13.19 0.48
CA GLN A 206 -10.29 -13.60 -0.66
C GLN A 206 -8.81 -13.58 -0.29
N GLN A 207 -8.02 -14.42 -0.96
CA GLN A 207 -6.58 -14.49 -0.72
C GLN A 207 -5.81 -13.76 -1.83
N LEU A 208 -4.98 -12.80 -1.42
CA LEU A 208 -3.91 -12.26 -2.25
C LEU A 208 -2.73 -13.22 -2.28
N THR A 209 -1.94 -13.12 -3.34
CA THR A 209 -0.71 -13.90 -3.53
C THR A 209 0.29 -13.08 -4.31
N THR A 210 1.57 -13.32 -4.09
CA THR A 210 2.60 -12.88 -5.02
C THR A 210 2.72 -13.88 -6.17
N ILE A 211 3.01 -13.38 -7.37
CA ILE A 211 3.31 -14.16 -8.57
C ILE A 211 4.55 -13.57 -9.25
N PRO A 212 5.35 -14.36 -9.97
CA PRO A 212 6.47 -13.80 -10.75
C PRO A 212 5.96 -12.76 -11.74
N GLY A 213 6.68 -11.64 -11.85
CA GLY A 213 6.36 -10.56 -12.77
C GLY A 213 6.43 -11.00 -14.22
N SER A 214 5.57 -10.42 -15.06
CA SER A 214 5.44 -10.82 -16.46
C SER A 214 6.67 -10.50 -17.31
N TYR A 215 7.44 -9.47 -16.93
CA TYR A 215 8.64 -9.01 -17.63
C TYR A 215 9.93 -9.39 -16.92
N ASN A 216 9.93 -9.41 -15.59
CA ASN A 216 11.06 -9.81 -14.77
C ASN A 216 10.58 -10.76 -13.66
N PRO A 217 11.00 -12.05 -13.67
CA PRO A 217 10.59 -13.01 -12.66
C PRO A 217 11.08 -12.67 -11.23
N THR A 218 12.11 -11.83 -11.11
CA THR A 218 12.63 -11.40 -9.80
C THR A 218 11.82 -10.27 -9.18
N GLN A 219 10.92 -9.63 -9.95
CA GLN A 219 9.97 -8.63 -9.43
C GLN A 219 8.61 -9.30 -9.28
N LEU A 220 8.05 -9.30 -8.07
CA LEU A 220 6.82 -10.01 -7.76
C LEU A 220 5.60 -9.14 -8.06
N ASP A 221 4.72 -9.61 -8.92
CA ASP A 221 3.40 -9.01 -9.09
C ASP A 221 2.46 -9.50 -7.97
N VAL A 222 1.46 -8.68 -7.63
CA VAL A 222 0.41 -9.03 -6.67
C VAL A 222 -0.81 -9.50 -7.44
N GLY A 223 -1.29 -10.68 -7.12
CA GLY A 223 -2.51 -11.26 -7.67
C GLY A 223 -3.52 -11.65 -6.61
N ILE A 224 -4.75 -11.92 -7.05
CA ILE A 224 -5.81 -12.49 -6.22
C ILE A 224 -6.10 -13.92 -6.67
N LYS A 225 -6.22 -14.84 -5.70
CA LYS A 225 -6.65 -16.22 -5.95
C LYS A 225 -8.16 -16.27 -6.12
N SER A 226 -8.59 -16.96 -7.18
CA SER A 226 -9.97 -17.27 -7.50
C SER A 226 -10.11 -18.77 -7.79
N ALA A 227 -11.34 -19.28 -7.83
CA ALA A 227 -11.63 -20.66 -8.24
C ALA A 227 -11.07 -21.01 -9.63
N ASN A 228 -10.90 -20.00 -10.49
CA ASN A 228 -10.44 -20.16 -11.87
C ASN A 228 -8.93 -19.88 -12.07
N GLY A 229 -8.17 -19.64 -11.00
CA GLY A 229 -6.73 -19.33 -11.06
C GLY A 229 -6.37 -18.02 -10.35
N VAL A 230 -5.23 -17.43 -10.74
CA VAL A 230 -4.73 -16.16 -10.17
C VAL A 230 -4.89 -15.04 -11.19
N THR A 231 -5.53 -13.95 -10.78
CA THR A 231 -5.64 -12.72 -11.58
C THR A 231 -4.63 -11.70 -11.08
N ASN A 232 -3.81 -11.15 -11.98
CA ASN A 232 -2.87 -10.08 -11.63
C ASN A 232 -3.64 -8.78 -11.35
N LEU A 233 -3.33 -8.14 -10.23
CA LEU A 233 -3.94 -6.89 -9.78
C LEU A 233 -2.90 -5.81 -9.48
N THR A 234 -1.64 -6.01 -9.83
CA THR A 234 -0.53 -5.12 -9.43
C THR A 234 -0.79 -3.66 -9.77
N GLY A 235 -1.30 -3.37 -10.98
CA GLY A 235 -1.62 -2.00 -11.41
C GLY A 235 -2.80 -1.35 -10.66
N GLU A 236 -3.61 -2.16 -9.98
CA GLU A 236 -4.75 -1.71 -9.18
C GLU A 236 -4.36 -1.52 -7.70
N MET A 237 -3.24 -2.09 -7.27
CA MET A 237 -2.74 -1.96 -5.91
C MET A 237 -2.19 -0.54 -5.70
N SER A 238 -2.90 0.26 -4.92
CA SER A 238 -2.51 1.63 -4.61
C SER A 238 -2.68 1.95 -3.12
N GLY A 239 -1.93 2.93 -2.65
CA GLY A 239 -1.91 3.32 -1.24
C GLY A 239 -1.32 2.26 -0.32
N GLY A 240 -1.10 2.66 0.92
CA GLY A 240 -0.50 1.84 1.95
C GLY A 240 0.97 1.53 1.69
N GLU A 241 1.57 0.77 2.60
CA GLU A 241 2.95 0.30 2.48
C GLU A 241 3.17 -0.49 1.19
N LEU A 242 2.25 -1.41 0.84
CA LEU A 242 2.35 -2.23 -0.37
C LEU A 242 2.39 -1.37 -1.64
N GLY A 243 1.50 -0.38 -1.77
CA GLY A 243 1.51 0.53 -2.90
C GLY A 243 2.77 1.40 -2.96
N GLY A 244 3.31 1.79 -1.79
CA GLY A 244 4.60 2.47 -1.69
C GLY A 244 5.77 1.63 -2.16
N LEU A 245 5.84 0.35 -1.77
CA LEU A 245 6.87 -0.59 -2.21
C LEU A 245 6.79 -0.87 -3.71
N LEU A 246 5.58 -1.08 -4.24
CA LEU A 246 5.35 -1.29 -5.67
C LEU A 246 5.77 -0.08 -6.51
N SER A 247 5.62 1.13 -5.97
CA SER A 247 6.07 2.38 -6.61
C SER A 247 7.58 2.60 -6.46
N ALA A 248 8.18 2.18 -5.34
CA ALA A 248 9.62 2.36 -5.09
C ALA A 248 10.49 1.50 -6.02
N ARG A 249 9.96 0.38 -6.51
CA ARG A 249 10.66 -0.52 -7.43
C ARG A 249 10.45 -0.23 -8.91
N SER A 250 9.44 0.58 -9.27
CA SER A 250 9.02 0.85 -10.66
C SER A 250 9.83 1.97 -11.29
#